data_AF-S9QR26-F1
#
_entry.id   AF-S9QR26-F1
#
_cell.length_a   1.000
_cell.length_b   1.000
_cell.length_c   1.000
_cell.angle_alpha   90.00
_cell.angle_beta   90.00
_cell.angle_gamma   90.00
#
_symmetry.space_group_name_H-M   'P 1'
#
loop_
_entity.id
_entity.type
_entity.pdbx_description
1 polymer ?
#
loop_
_entity_poly.entity_id
_entity_poly.type
_entity_poly.pdbx_seq_one_letter_code
_entity_poly.pdbx_strand_id
1 'polypeptide(L)'
;MRAISIFLNVILPGTGSIRLGELATGTTQLILFFLGWIMILTMKGIGPYAGAAMTFCAWSWGLVSAARADGFSKEAGGADRPVEIETHVIRSGDAEM
;
A
#
# COMPACT_ATOMS: atom_id res chain seq x y z
N MET A 1 -7.60 -10.76 -0.93
CA MET A 1 -6.33 -11.36 -0.45
C MET A 1 -5.26 -10.33 -0.04
N ARG A 2 -5.62 -9.09 0.35
CA ARG A 2 -4.63 -8.04 0.65
C ARG A 2 -3.93 -8.22 2.01
N ALA A 3 -4.62 -8.83 2.98
CA ALA A 3 -4.02 -9.26 4.24
C ALA A 3 -2.82 -10.22 4.04
N ILE A 4 -2.86 -11.07 3.01
CA ILE A 4 -1.73 -11.95 2.66
C ILE A 4 -0.55 -11.13 2.14
N SER A 5 -0.79 -10.06 1.38
CA SER A 5 0.26 -9.15 0.90
C SER A 5 0.94 -8.40 2.05
N ILE A 6 0.16 -7.97 3.06
CA ILE A 6 0.72 -7.38 4.29
C ILE A 6 1.58 -8.42 5.03
N PHE A 7 1.05 -9.62 5.24
CA PHE A 7 1.78 -10.69 5.91
C PHE A 7 3.09 -11.04 5.19
N LEU A 8 3.07 -11.08 3.85
CA LEU A 8 4.26 -11.29 3.03
C LEU A 8 5.29 -10.17 3.21
N ASN A 9 4.87 -8.89 3.22
CA ASN A 9 5.78 -7.77 3.47
C ASN A 9 6.34 -7.72 4.90
N VAL A 10 5.64 -8.32 5.89
CA VAL A 10 6.16 -8.49 7.25
C VAL A 10 7.31 -9.50 7.27
N ILE A 11 7.21 -10.60 6.52
CA ILE A 11 8.26 -11.63 6.49
C ILE A 11 9.43 -11.19 5.60
N LEU A 12 9.13 -10.68 4.41
CA LEU A 12 10.13 -10.26 3.42
C LEU A 12 9.65 -8.99 2.71
N PRO A 13 10.28 -7.83 2.96
CA PRO A 13 9.86 -6.59 2.33
C PRO A 13 9.98 -6.65 0.80
N GLY A 14 8.96 -6.12 0.12
CA GLY A 14 8.87 -6.08 -1.33
C GLY A 14 8.02 -7.20 -1.94
N THR A 15 7.87 -8.34 -1.27
CA THR A 15 7.09 -9.49 -1.81
C THR A 15 5.60 -9.20 -1.91
N GLY A 16 5.04 -8.50 -0.93
CA GLY A 16 3.65 -8.04 -0.93
C GLY A 16 3.40 -7.00 -2.02
N SER A 17 4.35 -6.08 -2.24
CA SER A 17 4.25 -5.05 -3.28
C SER A 17 4.33 -5.64 -4.69
N ILE A 18 5.21 -6.63 -4.93
CA ILE A 18 5.25 -7.37 -6.21
C ILE A 18 3.90 -8.04 -6.48
N ARG A 19 3.29 -8.67 -5.47
CA ARG A 19 1.96 -9.29 -5.62
C ARG A 19 0.84 -8.29 -5.88
N LEU A 20 0.98 -7.05 -5.42
CA LEU A 20 0.03 -5.97 -5.66
C LEU A 20 0.22 -5.30 -7.04
N GLY A 21 1.17 -5.78 -7.85
CA GLY A 21 1.46 -5.26 -9.20
C GLY A 21 2.54 -4.17 -9.22
N GLU A 22 3.06 -3.77 -8.06
CA GLU A 22 4.12 -2.76 -7.92
C GLU A 22 5.51 -3.40 -8.02
N LEU A 23 5.83 -3.95 -9.20
CA LEU A 23 7.09 -4.65 -9.45
C LEU A 23 8.32 -3.79 -9.16
N ALA A 24 8.33 -2.52 -9.59
CA ALA A 24 9.46 -1.62 -9.36
C ALA A 24 9.70 -1.39 -7.86
N THR A 25 8.67 -0.96 -7.13
CA THR A 25 8.73 -0.69 -5.69
C THR A 25 9.15 -1.93 -4.91
N GLY A 26 8.52 -3.08 -5.20
CA GLY A 26 8.82 -4.31 -4.49
C GLY A 26 10.21 -4.87 -4.80
N THR A 27 10.69 -4.72 -6.04
CA THR A 27 12.06 -5.12 -6.41
C THR A 27 13.09 -4.25 -5.71
N THR A 28 12.89 -2.93 -5.65
CA THR A 28 13.80 -2.03 -4.91
C THR A 28 13.84 -2.35 -3.42
N GLN A 29 12.70 -2.63 -2.80
CA GLN A 29 12.64 -3.05 -1.38
C GLN A 29 13.40 -4.36 -1.14
N LEU A 30 13.26 -5.33 -2.05
CA LEU A 30 13.96 -6.62 -1.97
C LEU A 30 15.48 -6.43 -2.10
N ILE A 31 15.92 -5.63 -3.07
CA ILE A 31 17.35 -5.32 -3.29
C ILE A 31 17.95 -4.63 -2.07
N LEU A 32 17.28 -3.61 -1.52
CA LEU A 32 17.75 -2.89 -0.34
C LEU A 32 17.86 -3.81 0.88
N PHE A 33 16.90 -4.71 1.07
CA PHE A 33 16.93 -5.70 2.15
C PHE A 33 18.13 -6.64 2.03
N PHE A 34 18.34 -7.24 0.85
CA PHE A 34 19.48 -8.13 0.63
C PHE A 34 20.83 -7.40 0.68
N LEU A 35 20.90 -6.18 0.15
CA LEU A 35 22.11 -5.37 0.21
C LEU A 35 22.47 -5.01 1.66
N GLY A 36 21.46 -4.68 2.48
CA GLY A 36 21.63 -4.45 3.91
C GLY A 36 22.16 -5.69 4.63
N TRP A 37 21.59 -6.87 4.36
CA TRP A 37 22.10 -8.14 4.88
C TRP A 37 23.52 -8.48 4.43
N ILE A 38 23.86 -8.23 3.16
CA ILE A 38 25.23 -8.39 2.67
C ILE A 38 26.17 -7.51 3.47
N MET A 39 25.84 -6.23 3.70
CA MET A 39 26.68 -5.35 4.51
C MET A 39 26.82 -5.86 5.96
N ILE A 40 25.74 -6.37 6.57
CA ILE A 40 25.79 -6.96 7.93
C ILE A 40 26.73 -8.16 7.99
N LEU A 41 26.64 -9.06 7.00
CA LEU A 41 27.35 -10.34 7.03
C LEU A 41 28.80 -10.24 6.53
N THR A 42 29.10 -9.30 5.62
CA THR A 42 30.40 -9.22 4.95
C THR A 42 31.29 -8.09 5.47
N MET A 43 30.72 -6.99 5.95
CA MET A 43 31.51 -5.86 6.43
C MET A 43 31.69 -5.93 7.95
N LYS A 44 32.95 -5.88 8.40
CA LYS A 44 33.31 -5.76 9.82
C LYS A 44 33.34 -4.28 10.24
N GLY A 45 33.16 -3.99 11.53
CA GLY A 45 33.20 -2.63 12.05
C GLY A 45 31.87 -1.90 11.92
N ILE A 46 31.79 -0.81 11.15
CA ILE A 46 30.58 0.02 11.03
C ILE A 46 29.49 -0.60 10.13
N GLY A 47 29.89 -1.56 9.28
CA GLY A 47 29.04 -2.20 8.27
C GLY A 47 27.73 -2.79 8.79
N PRO A 48 27.69 -3.48 9.94
CA PRO A 48 26.46 -4.01 10.50
C PRO A 48 25.47 -2.93 10.93
N TYR A 49 25.92 -1.76 11.39
CA TYR A 49 25.03 -0.67 11.79
C TYR A 49 24.39 -0.02 10.57
N ALA A 50 25.19 0.26 9.53
CA ALA A 50 24.69 0.80 8.27
C ALA A 50 23.74 -0.19 7.58
N GLY A 51 24.12 -1.47 7.52
CA GLY A 51 23.30 -2.53 6.96
C GLY A 51 22.01 -2.74 7.74
N ALA A 52 22.05 -2.72 9.07
CA ALA A 52 20.85 -2.83 9.91
C ALA A 52 19.88 -1.66 9.70
N ALA A 53 20.39 -0.43 9.63
CA ALA A 53 19.57 0.75 9.32
C ALA A 53 18.91 0.62 7.95
N MET A 54 19.67 0.19 6.93
CA MET A 54 19.17 0.03 5.56
C MET A 54 18.09 -1.06 5.47
N THR A 55 18.32 -2.21 6.09
CA THR A 55 17.35 -3.31 6.19
C THR A 55 16.08 -2.86 6.90
N PHE A 56 16.21 -2.12 8.02
CA PHE A 56 15.08 -1.62 8.77
C PHE A 56 14.25 -0.58 8.01
N CYS A 57 14.92 0.31 7.25
CA CYS A 57 14.24 1.27 6.37
C CYS A 57 13.46 0.57 5.26
N ALA A 58 14.07 -0.41 4.57
CA ALA A 58 13.40 -1.19 3.53
C ALA A 58 12.19 -1.96 4.10
N TRP A 59 12.33 -2.47 5.32
CA TRP A 59 11.28 -3.22 5.99
C TRP A 59 10.09 -2.35 6.40
N SER A 60 10.38 -1.21 7.05
CA SER A 60 9.37 -0.22 7.44
C SER A 60 8.62 0.33 6.22
N TRP A 61 9.34 0.59 5.13
CA TRP A 61 8.73 1.03 3.87
C TRP A 61 7.80 -0.05 3.29
N GLY A 62 8.24 -1.31 3.24
CA GLY A 62 7.38 -2.42 2.79
C GLY A 62 6.07 -2.53 3.58
N LEU A 63 6.13 -2.30 4.89
CA LEU A 63 4.96 -2.28 5.76
C LEU A 63 4.00 -1.13 5.44
N VAL A 64 4.53 0.09 5.29
CA VAL A 64 3.73 1.29 4.97
C VAL A 64 3.08 1.15 3.60
N SER A 65 3.80 0.64 2.60
CA SER A 65 3.25 0.35 1.26
C SER A 65 2.08 -0.63 1.34
N ALA A 66 2.20 -1.69 2.14
CA ALA A 66 1.14 -2.66 2.30
C ALA A 66 -0.09 -2.07 3.04
N ALA A 67 0.14 -1.25 4.07
CA ALA A 67 -0.93 -0.61 4.84
C ALA A 67 -1.72 0.43 4.02
N ARG A 68 -1.03 1.23 3.18
CA ARG A 68 -1.68 2.20 2.29
C ARG A 68 -2.58 1.53 1.26
N ALA A 69 -2.19 0.36 0.75
CA ALA A 69 -3.01 -0.42 -0.17
C ALA A 69 -4.33 -0.92 0.47
N ASP A 70 -4.39 -1.07 1.78
CA ASP A 70 -5.63 -1.44 2.51
C ASP A 70 -6.47 -0.20 2.89
N GLY A 71 -5.83 0.91 3.26
CA GLY A 71 -6.54 2.16 3.62
C GLY A 71 -7.44 2.70 2.51
N PHE A 72 -6.98 2.67 1.25
CA PHE A 72 -7.78 3.08 0.08
C PHE A 72 -9.06 2.24 -0.11
N SER A 73 -9.07 0.99 0.37
CA SER A 73 -10.24 0.12 0.24
C SER A 73 -11.34 0.42 1.26
N LYS A 74 -11.01 1.06 2.39
CA LYS A 74 -12.02 1.44 3.40
C LYS A 74 -12.77 2.72 3.02
N GLU A 75 -12.12 3.66 2.35
CA GLU A 75 -12.75 4.92 1.94
C GLU A 75 -13.59 4.75 0.65
N ALA A 76 -13.21 3.84 -0.24
CA ALA A 76 -14.00 3.52 -1.44
C ALA A 76 -15.36 2.85 -1.14
N GLY A 77 -15.60 2.41 0.11
CA GLY A 77 -16.90 1.89 0.56
C GLY A 77 -17.91 2.98 0.98
N GLY A 78 -17.55 4.27 0.92
CA GLY A 78 -18.42 5.39 1.28
C GLY A 78 -19.01 6.18 0.10
N ALA A 79 -18.64 5.85 -1.13
CA ALA A 79 -19.02 6.59 -2.34
C ALA A 79 -20.16 5.95 -3.15
N ASP A 80 -20.86 4.97 -2.58
CA ASP A 80 -22.01 4.30 -3.21
C ASP A 80 -23.31 4.58 -2.46
N ARG A 81 -23.54 5.84 -2.09
CA ARG A 81 -24.91 6.30 -1.92
C ARG A 81 -25.33 6.82 -3.28
N PRO A 82 -26.22 6.13 -4.02
CA PRO A 82 -26.86 6.77 -5.15
C PRO A 82 -27.47 8.06 -4.61
N VAL A 83 -27.04 9.20 -5.15
CA VAL A 83 -27.76 10.44 -4.94
C VAL A 83 -29.11 10.17 -5.60
N GLU A 84 -30.08 9.79 -4.77
CA GLU A 84 -31.48 9.76 -5.13
C GLU A 84 -31.83 11.22 -5.41
N ILE A 85 -31.60 11.63 -6.66
CA ILE A 85 -32.11 12.89 -7.16
C ILE A 85 -33.61 12.65 -7.18
N GLU A 86 -34.24 13.02 -6.08
CA GLU A 86 -35.68 13.17 -5.97
C GLU A 86 -36.06 14.26 -6.97
N THR A 87 -36.17 13.88 -8.24
CA THR A 87 -36.78 14.72 -9.27
C THR A 87 -38.23 14.85 -8.87
N HIS A 88 -38.52 15.87 -8.06
CA HIS A 88 -39.84 16.44 -7.95
C HIS A 88 -40.26 16.83 -9.37
N VAL A 89 -41.01 15.94 -10.01
CA VAL A 89 -41.74 16.20 -11.24
C VAL A 89 -42.79 17.25 -10.87
N ILE A 90 -42.43 18.52 -11.06
CA ILE A 90 -43.40 19.62 -11.07
C ILE A 90 -44.24 19.41 -12.34
N ARG A 91 -45.37 18.71 -12.18
CA ARG A 91 -46.46 18.71 -13.15
C ARG A 91 -47.03 20.12 -13.19
N SER A 92 -46.49 20.97 -14.05
CA SER A 92 -47.10 22.24 -14.43
C SER A 92 -48.26 21.95 -15.40
N GLY A 93 -49.34 21.38 -14.86
CA GLY A 93 -50.62 21.21 -15.53
C GLY A 93 -51.67 22.28 -15.15
N ASP A 94 -51.31 23.24 -14.31
CA ASP A 94 -52.26 24.22 -13.75
C ASP A 94 -51.96 25.65 -14.26
N ALA A 95 -51.99 25.82 -15.58
CA ALA A 95 -51.93 27.14 -16.22
C ALA A 95 -53.03 27.33 -17.29
N GLU A 96 -54.18 26.69 -17.09
CA GLU A 96 -55.42 27.08 -17.76
C GLU A 96 -56.49 27.36 -16.71
N MET A 97 -56.61 28.62 -16.32
CA MET A 97 -57.86 29.33 -15.98
C MET A 97 -57.58 30.82 -15.78
#